data_AF-A0A9D6Q626-F1
#
_entry.id   AF-A0A9D6Q626-F1
#
_cell.length_a   1.000
_cell.length_b   1.000
_cell.length_c   1.000
_cell.angle_alpha   90.00
_cell.angle_beta   90.00
_cell.angle_gamma   90.00
#
_symmetry.space_group_name_H-M   'P 1'
#
loop_
_entity.id
_entity.type
_entity.pdbx_description
1 polymer ?
#
loop_
_entity_poly.entity_id
_entity_poly.type
_entity_poly.pdbx_seq_one_letter_code
_entity_poly.pdbx_strand_id
1 'polypeptide(L)'
;MKKAVSLSLFILLGMAFAVHAQEFAIAEYRDIPFLGSRNAVWIIAEVHLLFASFVLGIPIFAFLCELIGYLGGEKRYDKLAKEFTKLLTASFGTTAMFGGI
;
A
#
# COMPACT_ATOMS: atom_id res chain seq x y z
N MET A 1 39.29 -11.25 31.26
CA MET A 1 39.44 -10.70 29.90
C MET A 1 38.22 -10.92 29.01
N LYS A 2 37.70 -12.16 28.86
CA LYS A 2 36.54 -12.46 27.99
C LYS A 2 35.25 -11.66 28.32
N LYS A 3 34.95 -11.42 29.60
CA LYS A 3 33.80 -10.62 30.03
C LYS A 3 33.93 -9.13 29.67
N ALA A 4 35.14 -8.57 29.74
CA ALA A 4 35.40 -7.17 29.38
C ALA A 4 35.29 -6.94 27.86
N VAL A 5 35.76 -7.91 27.07
CA VAL A 5 35.61 -7.89 25.60
C VAL A 5 34.14 -8.04 25.19
N SER A 6 33.39 -8.93 25.85
CA SER A 6 31.96 -9.11 25.60
C SER A 6 31.15 -7.86 25.96
N LEU A 7 31.51 -7.16 27.05
CA LEU A 7 30.84 -5.92 27.46
C LEU A 7 31.15 -4.78 26.49
N SER A 8 32.41 -4.66 26.06
CA SER A 8 32.84 -3.66 25.08
C SER A 8 32.18 -3.88 23.72
N LEU A 9 32.02 -5.13 23.28
CA LEU A 9 31.32 -5.48 22.05
C LEU A 9 29.82 -5.15 22.13
N PHE A 10 29.20 -5.37 23.30
CA PHE A 10 27.79 -5.04 23.52
C PHE A 10 27.55 -3.51 23.51
N ILE A 11 28.47 -2.74 24.07
CA ILE A 11 28.45 -1.27 24.04
C ILE A 11 28.65 -0.75 22.62
N LEU A 12 29.61 -1.31 21.87
CA LEU A 12 29.85 -0.94 20.48
C LEU A 12 28.64 -1.23 19.58
N LEU A 13 28.01 -2.39 19.79
CA LEU A 13 26.79 -2.77 19.09
C LEU A 13 25.62 -1.83 19.45
N GLY A 14 25.44 -1.49 20.72
CA GLY A 14 24.43 -0.51 21.17
C GLY A 14 24.66 0.89 20.58
N MET A 15 25.91 1.33 20.47
CA MET A 15 26.24 2.60 19.80
C MET A 15 25.99 2.55 18.29
N ALA A 16 26.26 1.43 17.61
CA ALA A 16 25.93 1.27 16.20
C ALA A 16 24.41 1.38 15.94
N PHE A 17 23.59 0.82 16.83
CA PHE A 17 22.13 1.00 16.79
C PHE A 17 21.70 2.46 17.07
N ALA A 18 22.37 3.15 18.00
CA ALA A 18 22.08 4.55 18.30
C ALA A 18 22.48 5.50 17.15
N VAL A 19 23.58 5.22 16.44
CA VAL A 19 24.02 6.00 15.27
C VAL A 19 23.06 5.81 14.08
N HIS A 20 22.37 4.66 14.02
CA HIS A 20 21.32 4.42 13.03
C HIS A 20 19.91 4.76 13.55
N ALA A 21 19.80 5.37 14.74
CA ALA A 21 18.57 6.00 15.16
C ALA A 21 18.35 7.20 14.25
N GLN A 22 17.62 6.99 13.17
CA GLN A 22 17.27 8.03 12.23
C GLN A 22 16.49 9.08 13.00
N GLU A 23 17.12 10.23 13.23
CA GLU A 23 16.45 11.40 13.78
C GLU A 23 15.34 11.73 12.78
N PHE A 24 14.09 11.50 13.20
CA PHE A 24 12.95 11.87 12.38
C PHE A 24 12.95 13.39 12.32
N ALA A 25 13.61 13.94 11.30
CA ALA A 25 13.46 15.33 10.93
C ALA A 25 11.95 15.58 10.87
N ILE A 26 11.49 16.53 11.67
CA ILE A 26 10.10 16.98 11.62
C ILE A 26 9.89 17.42 10.18
N ALA A 27 9.17 16.62 9.40
CA ALA A 27 8.88 16.96 8.02
C ALA A 27 8.12 18.29 8.06
N GLU A 28 8.76 19.38 7.61
CA GLU A 28 8.08 20.66 7.42
C GLU A 28 6.99 20.42 6.38
N TYR A 29 5.77 20.27 6.88
CA TYR A 29 4.65 20.01 6.03
C TYR A 29 4.26 21.31 5.33
N ARG A 30 4.02 21.25 4.02
CA ARG A 30 3.46 22.38 3.27
C ARG A 30 2.14 22.80 3.93
N ASP A 31 2.10 24.00 4.50
CA ASP A 31 0.86 24.53 5.03
C ASP A 31 -0.12 24.79 3.89
N ILE A 32 -1.22 24.05 3.93
CA ILE A 32 -2.31 24.16 2.96
C ILE A 32 -3.39 25.03 3.61
N PRO A 33 -3.69 26.21 3.05
CA PRO A 33 -4.66 27.11 3.65
C PRO A 33 -6.03 26.41 3.78
N PHE A 34 -6.74 26.69 4.88
CA PHE A 34 -8.08 26.18 5.25
C PHE A 34 -8.20 24.71 5.68
N LEU A 35 -7.42 23.76 5.14
CA LEU A 35 -7.58 22.34 5.46
C LEU A 35 -6.59 21.80 6.49
N GLY A 36 -5.40 22.41 6.58
CA GLY A 36 -4.28 21.85 7.33
C GLY A 36 -3.70 20.62 6.63
N SER A 37 -2.38 20.48 6.67
CA SER A 37 -1.73 19.53 5.76
C SER A 37 -1.99 18.06 6.12
N ARG A 38 -2.09 17.74 7.41
CA ARG A 38 -2.42 16.40 7.91
C ARG A 38 -3.75 15.90 7.37
N ASN A 39 -4.75 16.76 7.33
CA ASN A 39 -6.08 16.40 6.86
C ASN A 39 -6.08 16.18 5.34
N ALA A 40 -5.34 16.99 4.59
CA ALA A 40 -5.22 16.81 3.15
C ALA A 40 -4.58 15.47 2.79
N VAL A 41 -3.49 15.10 3.48
CA VAL A 41 -2.87 13.78 3.32
C VAL A 41 -3.83 12.67 3.66
N TRP A 42 -4.55 12.81 4.77
CA TRP A 42 -5.49 11.80 5.20
C TRP A 42 -6.59 11.59 4.15
N ILE A 43 -7.12 12.67 3.56
CA ILE A 43 -8.12 12.59 2.49
C ILE A 43 -7.54 11.87 1.25
N ILE A 44 -6.33 12.25 0.81
CA ILE A 44 -5.67 11.62 -0.35
C ILE A 44 -5.42 10.13 -0.08
N ALA A 45 -4.90 9.81 1.11
CA ALA A 45 -4.62 8.45 1.52
C ALA A 45 -5.88 7.59 1.61
N GLU A 46 -6.99 8.13 2.12
CA GLU A 46 -8.27 7.40 2.14
C GLU A 46 -8.80 7.13 0.74
N VAL A 47 -8.78 8.13 -0.14
CA VAL A 47 -9.16 7.91 -1.55
C VAL A 47 -8.30 6.81 -2.17
N HIS A 48 -6.98 6.84 -1.94
CA HIS A 48 -6.07 5.79 -2.41
C HIS A 48 -6.43 4.41 -1.85
N LEU A 49 -6.66 4.29 -0.54
CA LEU A 49 -6.97 3.01 0.12
C LEU A 49 -8.33 2.43 -0.30
N LEU A 50 -9.33 3.29 -0.53
CA LEU A 50 -10.63 2.88 -1.07
C LEU A 50 -10.49 2.24 -2.46
N PHE A 51 -9.69 2.84 -3.35
CA PHE A 51 -9.41 2.27 -4.67
C PHE A 51 -8.45 1.08 -4.61
N ALA A 52 -7.47 1.07 -3.72
CA ALA A 52 -6.53 -0.04 -3.54
C ALA A 52 -7.25 -1.34 -3.12
N SER A 53 -8.24 -1.22 -2.22
CA SER A 53 -9.08 -2.36 -1.82
C SER A 53 -9.88 -2.92 -3.00
N PHE A 54 -10.36 -2.06 -3.88
CA PHE A 54 -11.08 -2.46 -5.10
C PHE A 54 -10.14 -3.15 -6.12
N VAL A 55 -8.91 -2.66 -6.28
CA VAL A 55 -7.87 -3.28 -7.13
C VAL A 55 -7.50 -4.68 -6.64
N LEU A 56 -7.48 -4.93 -5.33
CA LEU A 56 -7.24 -6.28 -4.79
C LEU A 56 -8.46 -7.21 -4.96
N GLY A 57 -9.68 -6.69 -4.81
CA GLY A 57 -10.90 -7.50 -4.84
C GLY A 57 -11.30 -7.99 -6.24
N ILE A 58 -11.25 -7.13 -7.26
CA ILE A 58 -11.76 -7.48 -8.60
C ILE A 58 -11.00 -8.65 -9.27
N PRO A 59 -9.66 -8.73 -9.26
CA PRO A 59 -8.93 -9.83 -9.91
C PRO A 59 -9.32 -11.18 -9.32
N ILE A 60 -9.48 -11.24 -8.00
CA ILE A 60 -9.92 -12.46 -7.30
C ILE A 60 -11.34 -12.82 -7.74
N PHE A 61 -12.24 -11.84 -7.84
CA PHE A 61 -13.61 -12.06 -8.33
C PHE A 61 -13.65 -12.52 -9.80
N ALA A 62 -12.87 -11.91 -10.67
CA ALA A 62 -12.76 -12.29 -12.08
C ALA A 62 -12.24 -13.73 -12.22
N PHE A 63 -11.21 -14.09 -11.45
CA PHE A 63 -10.69 -15.46 -11.40
C PHE A 63 -11.74 -16.48 -10.95
N LEU A 64 -12.51 -16.17 -9.90
CA LEU A 64 -13.61 -17.03 -9.45
C LEU A 64 -14.71 -17.19 -10.51
N CYS A 65 -15.09 -16.11 -11.20
CA CYS A 65 -16.07 -16.17 -12.29
C CYS A 65 -15.56 -16.99 -13.48
N GLU A 66 -14.28 -16.87 -13.82
CA GLU A 66 -13.66 -17.68 -14.86
C GLU A 66 -13.61 -19.16 -14.48
N LEU A 67 -13.26 -19.48 -13.22
CA LEU A 67 -13.27 -20.83 -12.70
C LEU A 67 -14.68 -21.44 -12.75
N ILE A 68 -15.70 -20.72 -12.28
CA ILE A 68 -17.09 -21.18 -12.35
C ILE A 68 -17.56 -21.32 -13.81
N GLY A 69 -17.20 -20.38 -14.69
CA GLY A 69 -17.52 -20.46 -16.12
C GLY A 69 -16.86 -21.64 -16.82
N TYR A 70 -15.61 -21.96 -16.44
CA TYR A 70 -14.88 -23.12 -16.95
C TYR A 70 -15.49 -24.44 -16.47
N LEU A 71 -15.83 -24.56 -15.18
CA LEU A 71 -16.45 -25.77 -14.63
C LEU A 71 -17.92 -25.95 -15.08
N GLY A 72 -18.69 -24.87 -15.16
CA GLY A 72 -20.12 -24.91 -15.46
C GLY A 72 -20.48 -24.79 -16.94
N GLY A 73 -19.54 -24.39 -17.81
CA GLY A 73 -19.77 -24.20 -19.25
C GLY A 73 -20.66 -23.00 -19.62
N GLU A 74 -21.10 -22.20 -18.65
CA GLU A 74 -21.93 -21.02 -18.88
C GLU A 74 -21.09 -19.80 -19.29
N LYS A 75 -21.22 -19.38 -20.56
CA LYS A 75 -20.54 -18.18 -21.11
C LYS A 75 -20.87 -16.86 -20.41
N ARG A 76 -21.93 -16.83 -19.61
CA ARG A 76 -22.35 -15.65 -18.84
C ARG A 76 -21.28 -15.21 -17.83
N TYR A 77 -20.66 -16.17 -17.13
CA TYR A 77 -19.65 -15.87 -16.11
C TYR A 77 -18.32 -15.42 -16.73
N ASP A 78 -17.93 -15.98 -17.88
CA ASP A 78 -16.78 -15.50 -18.66
C ASP A 78 -16.97 -14.06 -19.16
N LYS A 79 -18.18 -13.73 -19.68
CA LYS A 79 -18.50 -12.35 -20.08
C LYS A 79 -18.46 -11.40 -18.89
N LEU A 80 -18.95 -11.83 -17.73
CA LEU A 80 -18.94 -11.04 -16.51
C LEU A 80 -17.50 -10.73 -16.06
N ALA A 81 -16.64 -11.74 -15.99
CA ALA A 81 -15.23 -11.59 -15.64
C ALA A 81 -14.53 -10.56 -16.54
N LYS A 82 -14.75 -10.62 -17.85
CA LYS A 82 -14.16 -9.67 -18.83
C LYS A 82 -14.61 -8.22 -18.60
N GLU A 83 -15.88 -7.99 -18.32
CA GLU A 83 -16.37 -6.62 -18.05
C GLU A 83 -15.77 -6.06 -16.75
N PHE A 84 -15.63 -6.89 -15.71
CA PHE A 84 -15.00 -6.46 -14.46
C PHE A 84 -13.51 -6.17 -14.62
N THR A 85 -12.79 -6.94 -15.44
CA THR A 85 -11.37 -6.65 -15.75
C THR A 85 -11.18 -5.32 -16.48
N LYS A 86 -12.18 -4.84 -17.25
CA LYS A 86 -12.10 -3.49 -17.84
C LYS A 86 -12.16 -2.39 -16.78
N LEU A 87 -12.91 -2.60 -15.70
CA LEU A 87 -13.02 -1.65 -14.59
C LEU A 87 -11.69 -1.54 -13.80
N LEU A 88 -10.86 -2.58 -13.84
CA LEU A 88 -9.54 -2.63 -13.20
C LEU A 88 -8.58 -1.58 -13.74
N THR A 89 -8.60 -1.29 -15.05
CA THR A 89 -7.72 -0.27 -15.64
C THR A 89 -8.03 1.12 -15.10
N ALA A 90 -9.32 1.46 -14.95
CA ALA A 90 -9.73 2.75 -14.39
C ALA A 90 -9.38 2.86 -12.91
N SER A 91 -9.64 1.81 -12.11
CA SER A 91 -9.32 1.85 -10.67
C SER A 91 -7.83 1.84 -10.39
N PHE A 92 -7.04 1.08 -11.15
CA PHE A 92 -5.59 1.04 -11.03
C PHE A 92 -4.97 2.39 -11.39
N GLY A 93 -5.45 3.03 -12.47
CA GLY A 93 -5.04 4.37 -12.85
C GLY A 93 -5.29 5.39 -11.73
N THR A 94 -6.49 5.40 -11.16
CA THR A 94 -6.84 6.28 -10.04
C THR A 94 -5.98 6.02 -8.81
N THR A 95 -5.75 4.75 -8.45
CA THR A 95 -4.88 4.37 -7.34
C THR A 95 -3.45 4.88 -7.55
N ALA A 96 -2.91 4.74 -8.76
CA ALA A 96 -1.58 5.23 -9.11
C ALA A 96 -1.49 6.76 -9.04
N MET A 97 -2.51 7.48 -9.53
CA MET A 97 -2.56 8.95 -9.46
C MET A 97 -2.54 9.46 -8.02
N PHE A 98 -3.32 8.87 -7.12
CA PHE A 98 -3.38 9.31 -5.72
C PHE A 98 -2.25 8.76 -4.85
N GLY A 99 -1.61 7.65 -5.23
CA GLY A 99 -0.48 7.10 -4.50
C GLY A 99 0.88 7.72 -4.85
N GLY A 100 0.98 8.38 -6.01
CA GLY A 100 2.20 9.01 -6.50
C GLY A 100 2.36 10.49 -6.15
N ILE A 101 1.36 11.09 -5.51
CA ILE A 101 1.36 12.49 -5.03
C ILE A 101 1.67 12.55 -3.54
#